data_AF-A0A4Q7FJD6-F1
#
_entry.id   AF-A0A4Q7FJD6-F1
#
_cell.length_a   1.000
_cell.length_b   1.000
_cell.length_c   1.000
_cell.angle_alpha   90.00
_cell.angle_beta   90.00
_cell.angle_gamma   90.00
#
_symmetry.space_group_name_H-M   'P 1'
#
loop_
_entity.id
_entity.type
_entity.pdbx_description
1 polymer ?
#
loop_
_entity_poly.entity_id
_entity_poly.type
_entity_poly.pdbx_seq_one_letter_code
_entity_poly.pdbx_strand_id
1 'polypeptide(L)'
;MAKRSTKRSPPSTADNPITVARLEWCLDRLALVMHRAGKKAEVYLPIYERLESELAAFEAREAKLERARARAARVLKDLQIKE
;
A
#
# COMPACT_ATOMS: atom_id res chain seq x y z
N MET A 1 -25.35 5.94 19.86
CA MET A 1 -24.26 6.90 19.55
C MET A 1 -22.94 6.38 20.11
N ALA A 2 -21.90 6.42 19.28
CA ALA A 2 -20.46 6.37 19.55
C ALA A 2 -19.87 5.34 20.55
N LYS A 3 -19.33 4.25 20.02
CA LYS A 3 -18.08 3.65 20.52
C LYS A 3 -17.10 3.49 19.36
N ARG A 4 -16.38 4.56 19.00
CA ARG A 4 -15.19 4.47 18.12
C ARG A 4 -13.96 4.80 18.94
N SER A 5 -13.51 3.80 19.69
CA SER A 5 -12.17 3.76 20.26
C SER A 5 -11.49 2.52 19.70
N THR A 6 -10.80 2.67 18.57
CA THR A 6 -9.81 1.71 18.11
C THR A 6 -8.50 2.47 18.01
N LYS A 7 -7.67 2.33 19.04
CA LYS A 7 -6.24 2.66 18.95
C LYS A 7 -5.71 1.94 17.71
N ARG A 8 -5.41 2.65 16.62
CA ARG A 8 -4.69 2.11 15.45
C ARG A 8 -3.25 1.85 15.90
N SER A 9 -3.05 0.79 16.67
CA SER A 9 -1.73 0.28 16.97
C SER A 9 -1.06 -0.11 15.65
N PRO A 10 0.25 0.15 15.47
CA PRO A 10 0.95 -0.29 14.29
C PRO A 10 0.83 -1.82 14.21
N PRO A 11 0.64 -2.42 13.03
CA PRO A 11 0.68 -3.86 12.89
C PRO A 11 2.16 -4.32 12.92
N SER A 12 2.85 -4.08 14.03
CA SER A 12 4.30 -4.22 14.17
C SER A 12 4.68 -5.54 14.82
N THR A 13 4.75 -6.58 14.02
CA THR A 13 5.60 -7.76 14.26
C THR A 13 6.54 -7.92 13.06
N ALA A 14 7.75 -8.43 13.29
CA ALA A 14 8.79 -8.60 12.26
C ALA A 14 8.36 -9.49 11.08
N ASP A 15 7.28 -10.26 11.25
CA ASP A 15 6.70 -11.18 10.26
C ASP A 15 5.62 -10.55 9.36
N ASN A 16 5.33 -9.26 9.48
CA ASN A 16 4.22 -8.68 8.75
C ASN A 16 4.67 -8.17 7.36
N PRO A 17 4.13 -8.70 6.25
CA PRO A 17 4.50 -8.27 4.91
C PRO A 17 4.28 -6.76 4.69
N ILE A 18 5.15 -6.16 3.87
CA ILE A 18 4.94 -4.80 3.38
C ILE A 18 3.78 -4.86 2.38
N THR A 19 2.65 -4.26 2.76
CA THR A 19 1.44 -4.17 1.94
C THR A 19 1.12 -2.72 1.59
N VAL A 20 0.32 -2.50 0.53
CA VAL A 20 -0.23 -1.19 0.15
C VAL A 20 -0.85 -0.48 1.35
N ALA A 21 -1.77 -1.16 2.06
CA ALA A 21 -2.43 -0.62 3.25
C ALA A 21 -1.46 -0.22 4.37
N ARG A 22 -0.30 -0.89 4.49
CA ARG A 22 0.73 -0.53 5.47
C ARG A 22 1.48 0.72 5.03
N LEU A 23 1.82 0.84 3.74
CA LEU A 23 2.48 2.03 3.20
C LEU A 23 1.58 3.26 3.31
N GLU A 24 0.30 3.14 2.99
CA GLU A 24 -0.71 4.20 3.18
C GLU A 24 -0.80 4.63 4.65
N TRP A 25 -0.86 3.67 5.58
CA TRP A 25 -0.87 3.98 7.02
C TRP A 25 0.39 4.72 7.47
N CYS A 26 1.56 4.34 6.94
CA CYS A 26 2.82 5.02 7.23
C CYS A 26 2.82 6.46 6.69
N LEU A 27 2.33 6.67 5.47
CA LEU A 27 2.19 7.99 4.86
C LEU A 27 1.25 8.89 5.68
N ASP A 28 0.08 8.39 6.09
CA ASP A 28 -0.87 9.12 6.96
C ASP A 28 -0.20 9.58 8.26
N ARG A 29 0.59 8.68 8.88
CA ARG A 29 1.28 8.98 10.14
C ARG A 29 2.41 9.98 9.93
N LEU A 30 3.16 9.86 8.84
CA LEU A 30 4.24 10.79 8.52
C LEU A 30 3.70 12.18 8.20
N ALA A 31 2.60 12.27 7.45
CA ALA A 31 1.91 13.53 7.18
C ALA A 31 1.46 14.23 8.47
N LEU A 32 0.93 13.48 9.45
CA LEU A 32 0.58 14.02 10.76
C LEU A 32 1.80 14.55 11.52
N VAL A 33 2.93 13.84 11.46
CA VAL A 33 4.20 14.27 12.08
C VAL A 33 4.73 15.53 11.41
N MET A 34 4.74 15.56 10.07
CA MET A 34 5.14 16.72 9.27
C MET A 34 4.29 17.95 9.59
N HIS A 35 2.97 17.79 9.65
CA HIS A 35 2.05 18.86 10.02
C HIS A 35 2.39 19.45 11.40
N ARG A 36 2.69 18.61 12.39
CA ARG A 36 3.07 19.03 13.75
C ARG A 36 4.47 19.66 13.81
N ALA A 37 5.38 19.27 12.93
CA ALA A 37 6.73 19.79 12.86
C ALA A 37 6.82 21.20 12.22
N GLY A 38 5.79 21.63 11.49
CA GLY A 38 5.72 22.94 10.86
C GLY A 38 6.91 23.17 9.92
N LYS A 39 7.68 24.25 10.12
CA LYS A 39 8.86 24.57 9.31
C LYS A 39 9.97 23.50 9.33
N LYS A 40 9.98 22.63 10.35
CA LYS A 40 10.93 21.51 10.42
C LYS A 40 10.47 20.29 9.63
N ALA A 41 9.30 20.34 8.97
CA ALA A 41 8.76 19.22 8.20
C ALA A 41 9.66 18.77 7.04
N GLU A 42 10.49 19.68 6.51
CA GLU A 42 11.37 19.39 5.38
C GLU A 42 12.32 18.22 5.62
N VAL A 43 12.71 17.96 6.87
CA VAL A 43 13.58 16.82 7.20
C VAL A 43 12.92 15.45 6.94
N TYR A 44 11.59 15.42 6.85
CA TYR A 44 10.82 14.21 6.59
C TYR A 44 10.48 14.02 5.11
N LEU A 45 10.64 15.05 4.26
CA LEU A 45 10.34 14.97 2.83
C LEU A 45 11.01 13.77 2.14
N PRO A 46 12.31 13.48 2.34
CA PRO A 46 12.95 12.35 1.67
C PRO A 46 12.32 11.00 2.03
N ILE A 47 11.82 10.86 3.27
CA ILE A 47 11.15 9.64 3.72
C ILE A 47 9.76 9.54 3.10
N TYR A 48 9.05 10.67 3.05
CA TYR A 48 7.72 10.75 2.46
C TYR A 48 7.73 10.39 0.97
N GLU A 49 8.63 11.00 0.19
CA GLU A 49 8.78 10.74 -1.25
C GLU A 49 9.13 9.27 -1.54
N ARG A 50 9.99 8.68 -0.71
CA ARG A 50 10.34 7.26 -0.82
C ARG A 50 9.11 6.37 -0.59
N LEU A 51 8.31 6.65 0.44
CA LEU A 51 7.10 5.87 0.74
C LEU A 51 6.05 5.99 -0.37
N GLU A 52 5.88 7.18 -0.96
CA GLU A 52 5.00 7.36 -2.13
C GLU A 52 5.48 6.56 -3.34
N SER A 53 6.79 6.57 -3.60
CA SER A 53 7.39 5.79 -4.70
C SER A 53 7.23 4.28 -4.49
N GLU A 54 7.41 3.80 -3.27
CA GLU A 54 7.19 2.40 -2.92
C GLU A 54 5.72 2.01 -3.08
N LEU A 55 4.78 2.85 -2.62
CA LEU A 55 3.34 2.64 -2.77
C LEU A 55 2.96 2.47 -4.25
N ALA A 56 3.36 3.43 -5.08
CA ALA A 56 3.11 3.38 -6.53
C ALA A 56 3.70 2.12 -7.18
N ALA A 57 4.89 1.70 -6.76
CA ALA A 57 5.52 0.48 -7.27
C ALA A 57 4.75 -0.79 -6.88
N PHE A 58 4.23 -0.87 -5.66
CA PHE A 58 3.42 -2.00 -5.20
C PHE A 58 2.08 -2.07 -5.94
N GLU A 59 1.37 -0.95 -6.06
CA GLU A 59 0.11 -0.89 -6.81
C GLU A 59 0.30 -1.30 -8.28
N ALA A 60 1.38 -0.82 -8.91
CA ALA A 60 1.71 -1.18 -10.29
C ALA A 60 2.02 -2.69 -10.44
N ARG A 61 2.65 -3.32 -9.43
CA ARG A 61 2.91 -4.77 -9.44
C ARG A 61 1.63 -5.56 -9.29
N GLU A 62 0.76 -5.21 -8.34
CA GLU A 62 -0.55 -5.85 -8.14
C GLU A 62 -1.41 -5.75 -9.41
N ALA A 63 -1.49 -4.56 -10.01
CA ALA A 63 -2.23 -4.35 -11.25
C ALA A 63 -1.67 -5.19 -12.42
N LYS A 64 -0.34 -5.35 -12.50
CA LYS A 64 0.30 -6.22 -13.52
C LYS A 64 -0.02 -7.69 -13.29
N LEU A 65 0.06 -8.16 -12.05
CA LEU A 65 -0.28 -9.54 -11.70
C LEU A 65 -1.74 -9.84 -12.02
N GLU A 66 -2.65 -8.93 -11.69
CA GLU A 66 -4.07 -9.12 -11.98
C GLU A 66 -4.36 -9.18 -13.48
N ARG A 67 -3.71 -8.32 -14.28
CA ARG A 67 -3.77 -8.40 -15.74
C ARG A 67 -3.23 -9.73 -16.27
N ALA A 68 -2.15 -10.26 -15.69
CA ALA A 68 -1.57 -11.53 -16.08
C ALA A 68 -2.52 -12.70 -15.75
N ARG A 69 -3.12 -12.69 -14.55
CA ARG A 69 -4.14 -13.67 -14.13
C ARG A 69 -5.36 -13.64 -15.05
N ALA A 70 -5.88 -12.45 -15.38
CA ALA A 70 -7.00 -12.31 -16.30
C ALA A 70 -6.67 -12.85 -17.70
N ARG A 71 -5.44 -12.62 -18.20
CA ARG A 71 -4.98 -13.20 -19.47
C ARG A 71 -4.91 -14.72 -19.39
N ALA A 72 -4.32 -15.28 -18.32
CA ALA A 72 -4.22 -16.72 -18.13
C ALA A 72 -5.61 -17.38 -18.08
N ALA A 73 -6.57 -16.79 -17.34
CA ALA A 73 -7.94 -17.30 -17.27
C ALA A 73 -8.62 -17.36 -18.64
N ARG A 74 -8.42 -16.33 -19.49
CA ARG A 74 -8.93 -16.33 -20.87
C ARG A 74 -8.31 -17.45 -21.71
N VAL A 75 -6.99 -17.59 -21.67
CA VAL A 75 -6.27 -18.64 -22.42
C VAL A 75 -6.72 -20.03 -21.99
N LEU A 76 -6.86 -20.29 -20.68
CA LEU A 76 -7.31 -21.58 -20.16
C LEU A 76 -8.74 -21.91 -20.62
N LYS A 77 -9.64 -20.92 -20.60
CA LYS A 77 -11.01 -21.09 -21.10
C LYS A 77 -11.02 -21.44 -22.59
N ASP A 78 -10.21 -20.76 -23.40
CA ASP A 78 -10.13 -21.02 -24.84
C ASP A 78 -9.56 -22.41 -25.17
N LEU A 79 -8.69 -22.95 -24.31
CA LEU A 79 -8.18 -24.32 -24.42
C LEU A 79 -9.25 -25.36 -24.04
N GLN A 80 -10.01 -25.11 -22.98
CA GLN A 80 -11.10 -26.00 -22.53
C GLN A 80 -12.30 -26.07 -23.50
N ILE A 81 -12.47 -25.08 -24.38
CA ILE A 81 -13.54 -25.08 -25.40
C ILE A 81 -13.14 -25.88 -26.65
N LYS A 82 -11.84 -26.19 -26.81
CA LYS A 82 -11.31 -26.90 -27.98
C LYS A 82 -11.22 -28.42 -27.79
N GLU A 83 -11.54 -28.93 -26.61
CA GLU A 83 -11.71 -30.36 -26.30
C GLU A 83 -13.19 -30.74 -26.32
#